data_AF-A0A1T5GHX0-F1
#
_entry.id   AF-A0A1T5GHX0-F1
#
_cell.length_a   1.000
_cell.length_b   1.000
_cell.length_c   1.000
_cell.angle_alpha   90.00
_cell.angle_beta   90.00
_cell.angle_gamma   90.00
#
_symmetry.space_group_name_H-M   'P 1'
#
loop_
_entity.id
_entity.type
_entity.pdbx_description
1 polymer ?
#
loop_
_entity_poly.entity_id
_entity_poly.type
_entity_poly.pdbx_seq_one_letter_code
_entity_poly.pdbx_strand_id
1 'polypeptide(L)' 'MSLALEAGLSRNMVIGIEWGEKSVAYERLWDIADVLGVNIQELLSDDSSRSSSEGHRPGSAKGSTKSKLSVDPEAR' A
#
# COMPACT_ATOMS: atom_id res chain seq x y z
N MET A 1 20.36 7.87 5.75
CA MET A 1 19.84 6.79 4.88
C MET A 1 20.23 5.43 5.46
N SER A 2 19.94 5.26 6.76
CA SER A 2 20.30 4.09 7.58
C SER A 2 19.06 3.24 7.87
N LEU A 3 17.93 3.89 8.20
CA LEU A 3 16.68 3.25 8.60
C LEU A 3 16.25 2.09 7.68
N ALA A 4 16.25 2.30 6.36
CA ALA A 4 15.83 1.26 5.42
C ALA A 4 16.70 0.00 5.54
N LEU A 5 18.03 0.17 5.58
CA LEU A 5 18.95 -0.96 5.67
C LEU A 5 18.84 -1.68 7.02
N GLU A 6 18.77 -0.91 8.11
CA GLU A 6 18.73 -1.44 9.48
C GLU A 6 17.40 -2.13 9.79
N ALA A 7 16.28 -1.61 9.28
CA ALA A 7 14.96 -2.23 9.42
C ALA A 7 14.70 -3.36 8.40
N GLY A 8 15.67 -3.69 7.54
CA GLY A 8 15.52 -4.72 6.51
C GLY A 8 14.51 -4.36 5.40
N LEU A 9 14.29 -3.07 5.16
CA LEU A 9 13.36 -2.54 4.15
C LEU A 9 14.11 -1.94 2.96
N SER A 10 13.49 -1.99 1.79
CA SER A 10 14.01 -1.21 0.66
C SER A 10 13.74 0.28 0.88
N ARG A 11 14.61 1.14 0.34
CA ARG A 11 14.40 2.60 0.36
C ARG A 11 13.05 3.00 -0.23
N ASN A 12 12.66 2.37 -1.34
CA ASN A 12 11.39 2.63 -2.02
C ASN A 12 10.17 2.21 -1.19
N MET A 13 10.35 1.31 -0.22
CA MET A 13 9.32 0.93 0.72
C MET A 13 9.20 1.96 1.84
N VAL A 14 10.31 2.37 2.45
CA VAL A 14 10.32 3.45 3.48
C VAL A 14 9.70 4.73 2.92
N ILE A 15 10.12 5.16 1.73
CA ILE A 15 9.53 6.32 1.05
C ILE A 15 8.02 6.11 0.87
N GLY A 16 7.58 4.97 0.31
CA GLY A 16 6.14 4.75 0.11
C GLY A 16 5.32 4.77 1.41
N ILE A 17 5.90 4.34 2.54
CA ILE A 17 5.24 4.38 3.85
C ILE A 17 5.14 5.81 4.37
N GLU A 18 6.20 6.62 4.25
CA GLU A 18 6.22 8.03 4.69
C GLU A 18 5.14 8.87 3.99
N TRP A 19 4.86 8.57 2.72
CA TRP A 19 3.82 9.25 1.93
C TRP A 19 2.43 8.64 2.08
N GLY A 20 2.28 7.55 2.85
CA GLY A 20 1.02 6.82 2.99
C GLY A 20 0.59 6.04 1.73
N GLU A 21 1.47 5.88 0.75
CA GLU A 21 1.20 5.14 -0.48
C GLU A 21 1.32 3.62 -0.31
N LYS A 22 2.11 3.17 0.69
CA LYS A 22 2.34 1.76 0.99
C LYS A 22 2.07 1.44 2.44
N SER A 23 1.38 0.33 2.68
CA SER A 23 1.30 -0.30 3.99
C SER A 23 2.51 -1.18 4.25
N VAL A 24 2.74 -1.47 5.54
CA VAL A 24 3.77 -2.39 6.00
C VAL A 24 3.14 -3.43 6.92
N ALA A 25 3.73 -4.63 6.99
CA ALA A 25 3.28 -5.66 7.91
C ALA A 25 3.51 -5.23 9.37
N TYR A 26 2.62 -5.65 10.28
CA TYR A 26 2.70 -5.27 11.69
C TYR A 26 4.04 -5.64 12.35
N GLU A 27 4.60 -6.80 12.02
CA GLU A 27 5.91 -7.24 12.52
C GLU A 27 7.03 -6.27 12.13
N ARG A 28 6.93 -5.64 10.95
CA ARG A 28 7.92 -4.67 10.49
C ARG A 28 7.83 -3.34 11.20
N LEU A 29 6.70 -3.01 11.80
CA LEU A 29 6.62 -1.82 12.65
C LEU A 29 7.52 -1.97 13.88
N TRP A 30 7.72 -3.19 14.39
CA TRP A 30 8.65 -3.45 15.49
C TRP A 30 10.10 -3.21 15.08
N ASP A 31 10.53 -3.72 13.92
CA ASP A 31 11.87 -3.48 13.39
C ASP A 31 12.12 -1.97 13.18
N ILE A 32 11.11 -1.25 12.63
CA ILE A 32 11.19 0.20 12.44
C ILE A 32 11.29 0.93 13.79
N ALA A 33 10.49 0.54 14.78
CA ALA A 33 10.50 1.17 16.11
C ALA A 33 11.83 0.96 16.84
N ASP A 34 12.40 -0.25 16.75
CA ASP A 34 13.69 -0.59 17.35
C ASP A 34 14.83 0.27 16.76
N VAL A 35 14.89 0.37 15.43
CA VAL A 35 15.89 1.21 14.74
C VAL A 35 15.71 2.70 15.03
N LEU A 36 14.47 3.16 15.16
CA LEU A 36 14.17 4.56 15.52
C LEU A 36 14.40 4.85 17.00
N GLY A 37 14.49 3.82 17.86
CA GLY A 37 14.59 3.98 19.30
C GLY A 37 13.33 4.57 19.95
N VAL A 38 12.15 4.34 19.35
CA VAL A 38 10.86 4.87 19.84
C VAL A 38 9.95 3.74 20.31
N ASN A 39 8.94 4.06 21.12
CA ASN A 39 7.93 3.07 21.47
C ASN A 39 7.04 2.76 20.26
N ILE A 40 6.69 1.50 20.04
CA ILE A 40 5.77 1.07 18.98
C ILE A 40 4.43 1.82 19.01
N GLN A 41 3.96 2.23 20.20
CA GLN A 41 2.73 3.00 20.37
C GLN A 41 2.81 4.38 19.71
N GLU A 42 4.00 4.97 19.61
CA GLU A 42 4.22 6.26 18.93
C GLU A 42 4.01 6.14 17.42
N LEU A 43 4.31 4.97 16.83
CA LEU A 43 4.07 4.71 15.40
C LEU A 43 2.59 4.41 15.07
N LEU A 44 1.82 3.97 16.08
CA LEU A 44 0.39 3.63 15.95
C LEU A 44 -0.53 4.76 16.42
N SER A 45 0.04 5.86 16.90
CA SER A 45 -0.72 6.99 17.39
C SER A 45 -1.41 7.66 16.21
N ASP A 46 -2.74 7.63 16.23
CA ASP A 46 -3.54 8.37 15.27
C ASP A 46 -3.41 9.85 15.59
N ASP A 47 -2.70 10.59 14.74
CA ASP A 47 -2.78 12.04 14.76
C ASP A 47 -4.15 12.42 14.20
N SER A 48 -5.17 12.34 15.06
CA SER A 48 -6.57 12.60 14.69
C SER A 48 -6.80 14.04 14.23
N SER A 49 -5.77 14.89 14.25
CA SER A 49 -5.78 16.23 13.65
C SER A 49 -5.50 16.24 12.15
N ARG A 50 -5.01 15.13 11.56
CA ARG A 50 -4.66 15.00 10.14
C ARG A 50 -5.63 14.21 9.27
N SER A 51 -6.65 13.53 9.83
CA SER A 51 -7.58 12.73 9.00
C SER A 51 -8.79 13.55 8.52
N SER A 52 -8.57 14.34 7.48
CA SER A 52 -9.61 14.60 6.47
C SER A 52 -9.07 14.14 5.12
N SER A 53 -8.91 12.83 4.95
CA SER A 53 -8.70 12.26 3.62
C SER A 53 -9.54 11.01 3.44
N GLU A 54 -10.48 11.18 2.52
CA GLU A 54 -11.41 10.22 1.93
C GLU A 54 -10.86 8.80 1.78
N GLY A 55 -11.73 7.83 2.08
CA GLY A 55 -11.45 6.40 2.12
C GLY A 55 -10.62 5.88 0.94
N HIS A 56 -9.56 5.17 1.31
CA HIS A 56 -8.77 4.32 0.43
C HIS A 56 -9.70 3.27 -0.22
N ARG A 57 -10.12 3.52 -1.47
CA ARG A 57 -10.89 2.56 -2.28
C ARG A 57 -9.93 1.51 -2.85
N PRO A 58 -9.98 0.24 -2.42
CA PRO A 58 -9.24 -0.80 -3.11
C PRO A 58 -9.84 -0.98 -4.51
N GLY A 59 -9.00 -0.90 -5.53
CA GLY A 59 -9.39 -0.91 -6.93
C GLY A 59 -10.22 -2.15 -7.31
N SER A 60 -11.42 -1.91 -7.82
CA SER A 60 -12.22 -2.93 -8.52
C SER A 60 -11.43 -3.44 -9.72
N ALA A 61 -11.08 -4.72 -9.68
CA ALA A 61 -10.57 -5.47 -10.82
C ALA A 61 -11.53 -5.31 -12.02
N LYS A 62 -11.00 -4.72 -13.10
CA LYS A 62 -11.70 -4.47 -14.35
C LYS A 62 -11.95 -5.80 -15.07
N GLY A 63 -13.13 -6.39 -14.86
CA GLY A 63 -13.63 -7.50 -15.66
C GLY A 63 -13.80 -7.04 -17.12
N SER A 64 -12.82 -7.36 -17.97
CA SER A 64 -12.97 -7.22 -19.43
C SER A 64 -13.87 -8.34 -19.94
N THR A 65 -15.18 -8.09 -20.04
CA THR A 65 -16.06 -8.93 -20.85
C THR A 65 -15.77 -8.64 -22.33
N LYS A 66 -15.00 -9.55 -22.93
CA LYS A 66 -14.60 -9.57 -24.32
C LYS A 66 -15.85 -9.69 -25.20
N SER A 67 -16.23 -8.60 -25.87
CA SER A 67 -17.25 -8.58 -26.92
C SER A 67 -16.85 -9.55 -28.03
N LYS A 68 -17.55 -10.67 -28.19
CA LYS A 68 -17.50 -11.47 -29.42
C LYS A 68 -18.67 -11.04 -30.30
N LEU A 69 -18.33 -10.24 -31.29
CA LEU A 69 -19.10 -9.98 -32.49
C LEU A 69 -19.19 -11.31 -33.26
N SER A 70 -20.34 -11.98 -33.20
CA SER A 70 -20.64 -13.10 -34.08
C SER A 70 -21.07 -12.52 -35.42
N VAL A 71 -20.26 -12.70 -36.46
CA VAL A 71 -20.60 -12.45 -37.85
C VAL A 71 -21.17 -13.74 -38.42
N ASP A 72 -22.36 -13.65 -39.02
CA ASP A 72 -23.11 -14.72 -39.66
C ASP A 72 -22.34 -15.39 -40.81
N PRO A 73 -22.30 -16.73 -40.91
CA PRO A 73 -21.85 -17.40 -42.12
C PRO A 73 -23.04 -17.63 -43.07
N GLU A 74 -23.07 -16.85 -44.15
CA GLU A 74 -23.83 -17.16 -45.36
C GLU A 74 -23.20 -18.39 -46.04
N ALA A 75 -23.94 -19.50 -46.15
CA ALA A 75 -23.69 -20.57 -47.13
C ALA A 75 -24.90 -21.51 -47.21
N ARG A 76 -25.80 -21.26 -48.17
CA ARG A 76 -26.71 -22.27 -48.72
C ARG A 76 -26.88 -22.03 -50.21
#